data_AF-A0A9P7AGJ5-F1
#
_entry.id   AF-A0A9P7AGJ5-F1
#
_cell.length_a   1.000
_cell.length_b   1.000
_cell.length_c   1.000
_cell.angle_alpha   90.00
_cell.angle_beta   90.00
_cell.angle_gamma   90.00
#
_symmetry.space_group_name_H-M   'P 1'
#
loop_
_entity.id
_entity.type
_entity.pdbx_description
1 polymer ?
#
loop_
_entity_poly.entity_id
_entity_poly.type
_entity_poly.pdbx_seq_one_letter_code
_entity_poly.pdbx_strand_id
1 'polypeptide(L)' 'MKVPPATFEEAMQRPDRNEWLSAMQAELGIMKEMSVYRVVPLPEGRKAIGNRWVLEFKEDNKGGSAYKALKVQQFRE' A
#
# COMPACT_ATOMS: atom_id res chain seq x y z
N MET A 1 3.25 -14.00 17.18
CA MET A 1 2.88 -12.66 16.67
C MET A 1 3.29 -12.59 15.21
N LYS A 2 2.37 -12.30 14.28
CA LYS A 2 2.72 -12.04 12.88
C LYS A 2 3.16 -10.59 12.76
N VAL A 3 4.41 -10.34 12.39
CA VAL A 3 4.96 -8.99 12.19
C VAL A 3 4.72 -8.59 10.74
N PRO A 4 4.00 -7.50 10.43
CA PRO A 4 3.78 -7.08 9.05
C PRO A 4 5.10 -6.65 8.40
N PRO A 5 5.27 -6.82 7.08
CA PRO A 5 6.45 -6.34 6.38
C PRO A 5 6.53 -4.82 6.45
N ALA A 6 7.73 -4.27 6.59
CA ALA A 6 7.92 -2.82 6.68
C ALA A 6 7.89 -2.13 5.31
N THR A 7 8.12 -2.90 4.23
CA THR A 7 8.24 -2.41 2.85
C THR A 7 7.58 -3.37 1.85
N PHE A 8 7.30 -2.86 0.65
CA PHE A 8 6.83 -3.67 -0.47
C PHE A 8 7.79 -4.81 -0.81
N GLU A 9 9.10 -4.51 -0.86
CA GLU A 9 10.11 -5.52 -1.17
C GLU A 9 10.12 -6.65 -0.13
N GLU A 10 10.01 -6.32 1.16
CA GLU A 10 9.91 -7.33 2.21
C GLU A 10 8.63 -8.16 2.05
N ALA A 11 7.50 -7.52 1.74
CA ALA A 11 6.24 -8.22 1.48
C ALA A 11 6.33 -9.20 0.30
N MET A 12 7.08 -8.84 -0.75
CA MET A 12 7.22 -9.67 -1.95
C MET A 12 8.16 -10.87 -1.77
N GLN A 13 9.07 -10.80 -0.80
CA GLN A 13 9.99 -11.90 -0.46
C GLN A 13 9.36 -12.93 0.49
N ARG A 14 8.21 -12.63 1.07
CA ARG A 14 7.54 -13.54 2.00
C ARG A 14 6.61 -14.54 1.31
N PRO A 15 6.32 -15.68 1.95
CA PRO A 15 5.37 -16.67 1.42
C PRO A 15 3.94 -16.13 1.30
N ASP A 16 3.55 -15.15 2.12
CA ASP A 16 2.24 -14.46 2.10
C ASP A 16 2.16 -13.31 1.08
N ARG A 17 3.14 -13.20 0.17
CA ARG A 17 3.21 -12.14 -0.86
C ARG A 17 1.94 -11.98 -1.68
N ASN A 18 1.22 -13.07 -1.94
CA ASN A 18 -0.01 -13.04 -2.73
C ASN A 18 -1.14 -12.31 -1.97
N GLU A 19 -1.21 -12.51 -0.66
CA GLU A 19 -2.18 -11.83 0.21
C GLU A 19 -1.85 -10.33 0.29
N TRP A 20 -0.55 -9.99 0.41
CA TRP A 20 -0.08 -8.59 0.34
C TRP A 20 -0.36 -7.94 -1.01
N LEU A 21 -0.12 -8.63 -2.12
CA LEU A 21 -0.43 -8.14 -3.46
C LEU A 21 -1.93 -7.88 -3.64
N SER A 22 -2.77 -8.81 -3.17
CA SER A 22 -4.22 -8.65 -3.25
C SER A 22 -4.69 -7.43 -2.46
N ALA A 23 -4.19 -7.23 -1.23
CA ALA A 23 -4.49 -6.06 -0.42
C ALA A 23 -4.04 -4.75 -1.09
N MET A 24 -2.83 -4.72 -1.66
CA MET A 24 -2.31 -3.56 -2.39
C MET A 24 -3.11 -3.25 -3.66
N GLN A 25 -3.52 -4.28 -4.41
CA GLN A 25 -4.35 -4.11 -5.59
C GLN A 25 -5.75 -3.62 -5.26
N ALA A 26 -6.35 -4.14 -4.18
CA ALA A 26 -7.64 -3.66 -3.69
C ALA A 26 -7.59 -2.17 -3.35
N GLU A 27 -6.56 -1.74 -2.61
CA GLU A 27 -6.36 -0.32 -2.28
C GLU A 27 -6.17 0.54 -3.54
N LEU A 28 -5.33 0.11 -4.49
CA LEU A 28 -5.15 0.82 -5.77
C LEU A 28 -6.45 0.88 -6.59
N GLY A 29 -7.27 -0.17 -6.53
CA GLY A 29 -8.59 -0.24 -7.16
C GLY A 29 -9.55 0.79 -6.57
N ILE A 30 -9.65 0.85 -5.22
CA ILE A 30 -10.47 1.84 -4.51
C ILE A 30 -10.00 3.25 -4.86
N MET A 31 -8.70 3.49 -4.81
CA MET A 31 -8.15 4.81 -5.17
C MET A 31 -8.55 5.20 -6.60
N LYS A 32 -8.61 4.23 -7.53
CA LYS A 32 -8.91 4.46 -8.95
C LYS A 32 -10.38 4.74 -9.14
N GLU A 33 -11.23 4.00 -8.44
CA GLU A 33 -12.68 4.17 -8.42
C GLU A 33 -13.07 5.52 -7.81
N MET A 34 -12.47 5.86 -6.68
CA MET A 34 -12.72 7.12 -5.96
C MET A 34 -12.15 8.35 -6.69
N SER A 35 -11.37 8.17 -7.77
CA SER A 35 -10.67 9.25 -8.51
C SER A 35 -9.92 10.23 -7.60
N VAL A 36 -9.47 9.76 -6.43
CA VAL A 36 -8.79 10.58 -5.41
C VAL A 36 -7.33 10.82 -5.75
N TYR A 37 -6.80 10.18 -6.80
CA TYR A 37 -5.45 10.41 -7.29
C TYR A 37 -5.40 10.60 -8.81
N ARG A 38 -4.51 11.49 -9.23
CA ARG A 38 -4.08 11.62 -10.62
C ARG A 38 -2.61 11.27 -10.69
N VAL A 39 -2.26 10.26 -11.47
CA VAL A 39 -0.85 10.00 -11.81
C VAL A 39 -0.42 11.12 -12.73
N VAL A 40 0.24 12.12 -12.17
CA VAL A 40 0.86 13.20 -12.95
C VAL A 40 2.34 12.89 -13.13
N PRO A 41 2.92 13.10 -14.32
CA PRO A 41 4.36 13.06 -14.47
C PRO A 41 4.98 14.08 -13.52
N LEU A 42 6.12 13.73 -12.93
CA LEU A 42 6.82 14.62 -12.02
C LEU A 42 7.20 15.91 -12.78
N PRO A 43 6.67 17.09 -12.40
CA PRO A 43 7.06 18.33 -13.07
C PRO A 43 8.55 18.59 -12.90
N GLU A 44 9.19 19.07 -13.96
CA GLU A 44 10.62 19.36 -14.00
C GLU A 44 11.04 20.27 -12.83
N GLY A 45 12.14 19.91 -12.15
CA GLY A 45 12.65 20.67 -11.01
C GLY A 45 11.96 20.43 -9.67
N ARG A 46 10.93 19.57 -9.59
CA ARG A 46 10.31 19.17 -8.31
C ARG A 46 10.80 17.78 -7.89
N LYS A 47 11.04 17.56 -6.59
CA LYS A 47 11.31 16.23 -6.05
C LYS A 47 9.99 15.51 -5.85
N ALA A 48 9.86 14.30 -6.40
CA ALA A 48 8.80 13.40 -5.98
C ALA A 48 8.98 13.15 -4.49
N ILE A 49 7.99 13.48 -3.67
CA ILE A 49 8.04 13.08 -2.27
C ILE A 49 7.64 11.62 -2.23
N GLY A 50 8.42 10.84 -1.50
CA GLY A 50 8.33 9.39 -1.51
C GLY A 50 6.90 8.91 -1.28
N ASN A 51 6.51 7.94 -2.09
CA ASN A 51 5.35 7.11 -1.85
C ASN A 51 5.76 5.93 -0.97
N ARG A 52 5.07 5.73 0.16
CA ARG A 52 5.35 4.62 1.09
C ARG A 52 4.13 3.74 1.24
N TRP A 53 4.35 2.43 1.25
CA TRP A 53 3.36 1.44 1.68
C TRP A 53 3.38 1.30 3.20
N VAL A 54 2.21 1.40 3.82
CA VAL A 54 1.99 1.05 5.22
C VAL A 54 1.23 -0.27 5.22
N LEU A 55 1.89 -1.31 5.75
CA LEU A 55 1.38 -2.67 5.77
C LEU A 55 1.04 -3.04 7.21
N GLU A 56 -0.18 -3.54 7.42
CA GLU A 56 -0.71 -3.84 8.74
C GLU A 56 -1.44 -5.18 8.68
N PHE A 57 -1.17 -6.05 9.66
CA PHE A 57 -2.01 -7.20 9.93
C PHE A 57 -3.20 -6.74 10.78
N LYS A 58 -4.40 -6.99 10.30
CA LYS A 58 -5.62 -6.85 11.07
C LYS A 58 -6.13 -8.22 11.47
N GLU A 59 -6.58 -8.34 12.72
CA GLU A 59 -7.44 -9.45 13.10
C GLU A 59 -8.82 -9.19 12.53
N ASP A 60 -9.28 -10.07 11.64
CA ASP A 60 -10.66 -10.05 11.18
C ASP A 60 -11.57 -10.48 12.34
N ASN A 61 -12.72 -9.83 12.52
CA ASN A 61 -13.70 -10.19 13.55
C ASN A 61 -14.21 -11.64 13.44
N LYS A 62 -13.90 -12.35 12.34
CA LYS A 62 -14.17 -13.78 12.15
C LYS A 62 -13.02 -14.71 12.56
N GLY A 63 -11.97 -14.19 13.20
CA GLY A 63 -10.78 -14.97 13.61
C GLY A 63 -9.78 -15.23 12.48
N GLY A 64 -9.89 -14.50 11.36
CA GLY A 64 -8.96 -14.56 10.23
C GLY A 64 -7.85 -13.51 10.31
N SER A 65 -6.75 -13.71 9.57
CA SER A 65 -5.76 -12.66 9.33
C SER A 65 -6.20 -11.83 8.11
N ALA A 66 -6.52 -10.55 8.31
CA ALA A 66 -6.77 -9.59 7.24
C ALA A 66 -5.49 -8.79 6.95
N TYR A 67 -5.19 -8.63 5.66
CA TYR A 67 -4.02 -7.89 5.18
C TYR A 67 -4.46 -6.49 4.77
N LYS A 68 -3.87 -5.46 5.36
CA LYS A 68 -4.17 -4.07 5.01
C LYS A 68 -2.92 -3.41 4.43
N ALA A 69 -3.07 -2.82 3.25
CA ALA A 69 -2.03 -2.02 2.61
C ALA A 69 -2.58 -0.63 2.34
N LEU A 70 -1.88 0.42 2.82
CA LEU A 70 -2.20 1.81 2.55
C LEU A 70 -1.06 2.46 1.80
N LYS A 71 -1.37 3.20 0.73
CA LYS A 71 -0.36 3.94 -0.01
C LYS A 71 -0.37 5.40 0.45
N VAL A 72 0.65 5.78 1.21
CA VAL A 72 0.87 7.18 1.63
C VAL A 72 1.66 7.87 0.52
N GLN A 73 1.06 8.88 -0.10
CA GLN A 73 1.76 9.77 -1.02
C GLN A 73 1.83 11.12 -0.35
N GLN A 74 3.04 11.61 -0.14
CA GLN A 74 3.22 12.95 0.36
C GLN A 74 3.33 13.89 -0.86
N PHE A 75 2.63 15.01 -0.82
CA PHE A 75 2.76 16.09 -1.80
C PHE A 75 3.05 17.34 -0.96
N ARG A 76 4.07 18.11 -1.33
CA ARG A 76 4.36 19.42 -0.73
C ARG A 76 4.11 20.43 -1.83
N GLU A 77 3.13 21.29 -1.57
CA GLU A 77 2.81 22.47 -2.37
C GLU A 77 4.01 23.43 -2.48
#